data_AF-A0A927NPP2-F1
#
_entry.id   AF-A0A927NPP2-F1
#
_cell.length_a   1.000
_cell.length_b   1.000
_cell.length_c   1.000
_cell.angle_alpha   90.00
_cell.angle_beta   90.00
_cell.angle_gamma   90.00
#
_symmetry.space_group_name_H-M   'P 1'
#
loop_
_entity.id
_entity.type
_entity.pdbx_description
1 polymer ?
#
loop_
_entity_poly.entity_id
_entity_poly.type
_entity_poly.pdbx_seq_one_letter_code
_entity_poly.pdbx_strand_id
1 'polypeptide(L)'
;MENTQIKIIEKIQNSYLDREPSKIERLQKLNSRVERPVKIFSYTFGSISALVLGTGMSLAMKVIAAGLSFAMPLGIGVGLVGLIGVSVNYSLYRKMLKGRKKKYAKQVLSLTDELLNK
;
A
#
# COMPACT_ATOMS: atom_id res chain seq x y z
N MET A 1 32.21 -18.75 2.46
CA MET A 1 32.43 -17.28 2.44
C MET A 1 32.77 -16.76 1.04
N GLU A 2 33.45 -17.53 0.20
CA GLU A 2 33.84 -17.20 -1.19
C GLU A 2 32.64 -16.85 -2.11
N ASN A 3 31.56 -17.64 -2.07
CA ASN A 3 30.34 -17.41 -2.87
C ASN A 3 29.65 -16.05 -2.62
N THR A 4 29.80 -15.46 -1.43
CA THR A 4 29.22 -14.15 -1.11
C THR A 4 30.02 -13.03 -1.75
N GLN A 5 31.36 -13.16 -1.77
CA GLN A 5 32.24 -12.17 -2.38
C GLN A 5 32.09 -12.14 -3.90
N ILE A 6 32.02 -13.31 -4.54
CA ILE A 6 31.79 -13.42 -5.99
C ILE A 6 30.46 -12.76 -6.37
N LYS A 7 29.37 -13.00 -5.61
CA LYS A 7 28.09 -12.31 -5.84
C LYS A 7 28.16 -10.79 -5.68
N ILE A 8 28.98 -10.29 -4.76
CA ILE A 8 29.17 -8.84 -4.58
C ILE A 8 29.94 -8.26 -5.77
N ILE A 9 31.01 -8.93 -6.21
CA ILE A 9 31.81 -8.51 -7.38
C ILE A 9 30.96 -8.52 -8.65
N GLU A 10 30.16 -9.56 -8.89
CA GLU A 10 29.22 -9.63 -10.01
C GLU A 10 28.19 -8.52 -9.96
N LYS A 11 27.64 -8.21 -8.77
CA LYS A 11 26.63 -7.16 -8.60
C LYS A 11 27.21 -5.77 -8.86
N ILE A 12 28.44 -5.53 -8.42
CA ILE A 12 29.18 -4.29 -8.68
C ILE A 12 29.45 -4.19 -10.18
N GLN A 13 30.01 -5.23 -10.80
CA GLN A 13 30.28 -5.24 -12.24
C GLN A 13 29.01 -5.03 -13.08
N ASN A 14 27.88 -5.64 -12.67
CA ASN A 14 26.58 -5.43 -13.30
C ASN A 14 26.09 -3.97 -13.20
N SER A 15 26.46 -3.26 -12.14
CA SER A 15 26.04 -1.88 -11.88
C SER A 15 26.81 -0.84 -12.69
N TYR A 16 27.95 -1.21 -13.29
CA TYR A 16 28.77 -0.33 -14.14
C TYR A 16 28.64 -0.63 -15.64
N LEU A 17 27.99 -1.74 -16.00
CA LEU A 17 27.61 -2.02 -17.37
C LEU A 17 26.32 -1.26 -17.67
N ASP A 18 26.31 -0.42 -18.71
CA ASP A 18 25.10 0.18 -19.29
C ASP A 18 24.23 -0.93 -19.88
N ARG A 19 23.57 -1.69 -19.00
CA ARG A 19 22.63 -2.73 -19.40
C ARG A 19 21.29 -2.04 -19.61
N GLU A 20 20.72 -2.18 -20.80
CA GLU A 20 19.30 -1.93 -20.99
C GLU A 20 18.54 -2.69 -19.90
N PRO A 21 17.58 -2.04 -19.20
CA PRO A 21 16.92 -2.65 -18.06
C PRO A 21 16.32 -3.97 -18.49
N SER A 22 16.73 -5.04 -17.80
CA SER A 22 16.31 -6.39 -18.12
C SER A 22 14.78 -6.46 -18.13
N LYS A 23 14.20 -7.30 -18.99
CA LYS A 23 12.73 -7.41 -19.07
C LYS A 23 12.10 -7.77 -17.69
N ILE A 24 12.86 -8.43 -16.81
CA ILE A 24 12.50 -8.70 -15.40
C ILE A 24 12.45 -7.41 -14.56
N GLU A 25 13.43 -6.50 -14.69
CA GLU A 25 13.40 -5.20 -14.02
C GLU A 25 12.27 -4.30 -14.55
N ARG A 26 11.97 -4.36 -15.85
CA ARG A 26 10.81 -3.67 -16.43
C ARG A 26 9.50 -4.20 -15.82
N LEU A 27 9.38 -5.52 -15.66
CA LEU A 27 8.24 -6.17 -14.98
C LEU A 27 8.13 -5.76 -13.50
N GLN A 28 9.23 -5.75 -12.75
CA GLN A 28 9.23 -5.29 -11.36
C GLN A 28 8.83 -3.81 -11.25
N LYS A 29 9.38 -2.95 -12.11
CA LYS A 29 9.04 -1.52 -12.15
C LYS A 29 7.55 -1.33 -12.47
N LEU A 30 7.01 -2.09 -13.42
CA LEU A 30 5.59 -2.08 -13.75
C LEU A 30 4.73 -2.52 -12.57
N ASN A 31 5.02 -3.67 -11.95
CA ASN A 31 4.30 -4.14 -10.76
C ASN A 31 4.34 -3.10 -9.62
N SER A 32 5.49 -2.47 -9.39
CA SER A 32 5.61 -1.40 -8.40
C SER A 32 4.72 -0.19 -8.73
N ARG A 33 4.58 0.19 -10.00
CA ARG A 33 3.68 1.28 -10.43
C ARG A 33 2.20 0.91 -10.28
N VAL A 34 1.86 -0.37 -10.37
CA VAL A 34 0.50 -0.86 -10.10
C VAL A 34 0.17 -0.76 -8.62
N GLU A 35 1.10 -1.14 -7.73
CA GLU A 35 0.85 -1.18 -6.29
C GLU A 35 1.02 0.16 -5.57
N ARG A 36 1.97 1.00 -6.00
CA ARG A 36 2.36 2.24 -5.30
C ARG A 36 1.17 3.12 -4.91
N PRO A 37 0.23 3.48 -5.80
CA PRO A 37 -0.80 4.44 -5.42
C PRO A 37 -1.92 3.78 -4.60
N VAL A 38 -2.07 2.45 -4.68
CA VAL A 38 -2.98 1.72 -3.79
C VAL A 38 -2.43 1.71 -2.37
N LYS A 39 -1.12 1.51 -2.20
CA LYS A 39 -0.46 1.57 -0.89
C LYS A 39 -0.56 2.97 -0.30
N ILE A 40 -0.24 4.02 -1.06
CA ILE A 40 -0.32 5.42 -0.61
C ILE A 40 -1.75 5.76 -0.18
N PHE A 41 -2.76 5.36 -0.95
CA PHE A 41 -4.16 5.58 -0.59
C PHE A 41 -4.56 4.83 0.69
N SER A 42 -4.16 3.57 0.84
CA SER A 42 -4.47 2.81 2.08
C SER A 42 -3.76 3.33 3.32
N TYR A 43 -2.54 3.86 3.19
CA TYR A 43 -1.84 4.48 4.31
C TYR A 43 -2.52 5.78 4.73
N THR A 44 -2.82 6.67 3.78
CA THR A 44 -3.50 7.94 4.07
C THR A 44 -4.90 7.73 4.65
N PHE A 45 -5.71 6.87 4.03
CA PHE A 45 -7.04 6.54 4.50
C PHE A 45 -7.03 5.83 5.86
N GLY A 46 -6.06 4.93 6.07
CA GLY A 46 -5.84 4.26 7.36
C GLY A 46 -5.46 5.24 8.46
N SER A 47 -4.52 6.16 8.19
CA SER A 47 -4.12 7.20 9.15
C SER A 47 -5.28 8.11 9.54
N ILE A 48 -6.10 8.55 8.57
CA ILE A 48 -7.29 9.36 8.85
C ILE A 48 -8.28 8.57 9.70
N SER A 49 -8.56 7.31 9.35
CA SER A 49 -9.49 6.46 10.10
C SER A 49 -9.03 6.21 11.54
N ALA A 50 -7.72 6.00 11.74
CA ALA A 50 -7.13 5.82 13.06
C ALA A 50 -7.20 7.11 13.91
N LEU A 51 -6.95 8.26 13.30
CA LEU A 51 -7.10 9.56 13.97
C LEU A 51 -8.56 9.79 14.38
N VAL A 52 -9.52 9.55 13.49
CA VAL A 52 -10.96 9.67 13.78
C VAL A 52 -11.36 8.75 14.94
N LEU A 53 -10.90 7.50 14.94
CA LEU A 53 -11.17 6.55 16.01
C LEU A 53 -10.56 6.99 17.36
N GLY A 54 -9.30 7.44 17.37
CA GLY A 54 -8.65 7.97 18.56
C GLY A 54 -9.37 9.20 19.11
N THR A 55 -9.78 10.11 18.23
CA THR A 55 -10.56 11.30 18.61
C THR A 55 -11.92 10.92 19.21
N GLY A 56 -12.61 9.93 18.61
CA GLY A 56 -13.87 9.39 19.15
C GLY A 56 -13.73 8.81 20.56
N MET A 57 -12.63 8.08 20.83
CA MET A 57 -12.33 7.55 22.16
C MET A 57 -12.05 8.66 23.19
N SER A 58 -11.25 9.66 22.83
CA SER A 58 -10.98 10.81 23.71
C SER A 58 -12.22 11.64 24.02
N LEU A 59 -13.16 11.76 23.07
CA LEU A 59 -14.44 12.46 23.26
C LEU A 59 -15.39 11.66 24.17
N ALA A 60 -15.43 10.33 23.99
CA ALA A 60 -16.29 9.45 24.80
C ALA A 60 -15.91 9.47 26.28
N MET A 61 -14.62 9.57 26.60
CA MET A 61 -14.12 9.68 27.98
C MET A 61 -14.28 11.08 28.58
N LYS A 62 -14.95 12.03 27.90
CA LYS A 62 -15.12 13.43 28.32
C LYS A 62 -13.81 14.18 28.63
N VAL A 63 -12.65 13.65 28.24
CA VAL A 63 -11.33 14.24 28.54
C VAL A 63 -11.18 15.62 27.89
N ILE A 64 -11.73 15.78 26.68
CA ILE A 64 -11.69 17.04 25.92
C ILE A 64 -12.96 17.88 26.17
N ALA A 65 -14.03 17.27 26.67
CA ALA A 65 -15.36 17.87 26.80
C ALA A 65 -15.91 17.68 28.22
N ALA A 66 -15.10 18.04 29.22
CA ALA A 66 -15.48 18.00 30.62
C ALA A 66 -16.60 19.03 30.88
N GLY A 67 -17.86 18.58 30.77
CA GLY A 67 -19.05 19.41 30.98
C GLY A 67 -20.16 19.20 29.96
N LEU A 68 -19.88 18.55 28.82
CA LEU A 68 -20.88 18.32 27.77
C LEU A 68 -21.54 16.94 27.95
N SER A 69 -22.82 16.91 28.35
CA SER A 69 -23.59 15.66 28.51
C SER A 69 -23.71 14.86 27.21
N PHE A 70 -23.64 15.53 26.05
CA PHE A 70 -23.70 14.90 24.73
C PHE A 70 -22.35 14.39 24.18
N ALA A 71 -21.23 14.60 24.89
CA ALA A 71 -19.90 14.18 24.42
C ALA A 71 -19.76 12.66 24.25
N MET A 72 -20.43 11.87 25.10
CA MET A 72 -20.38 10.41 25.06
C MET A 72 -21.07 9.81 23.81
N PRO A 73 -22.35 10.13 23.50
CA PRO A 73 -22.99 9.63 22.28
C PRO A 73 -22.33 10.16 20.99
N LEU A 74 -21.80 11.39 21.00
CA LEU A 74 -21.03 11.92 19.87
C LEU A 74 -19.71 11.15 19.67
N GLY A 75 -18.98 10.87 20.75
CA GLY A 75 -17.75 10.08 20.69
C GLY A 75 -17.98 8.66 20.18
N ILE A 76 -19.07 8.01 20.61
CA ILE A 76 -19.47 6.68 20.11
C ILE A 76 -19.79 6.74 18.61
N GLY A 77 -20.55 7.75 18.16
CA GLY A 77 -20.86 7.92 16.74
C GLY A 77 -19.60 8.08 15.88
N VAL A 78 -18.68 8.97 16.29
CA VAL A 78 -17.41 9.21 15.59
C VAL A 78 -16.51 7.96 15.64
N GLY A 79 -16.45 7.28 16.78
CA GLY A 79 -15.67 6.05 16.95
C GLY A 79 -16.15 4.91 16.04
N LEU A 80 -17.47 4.75 15.87
CA LEU A 80 -18.06 3.76 14.96
C LEU A 80 -17.68 4.04 13.49
N VAL A 81 -17.72 5.31 13.08
CA VAL A 81 -17.27 5.70 11.73
C VAL A 81 -15.78 5.38 11.53
N GLY A 82 -14.94 5.67 12.54
CA GLY A 82 -13.53 5.30 12.53
C GLY A 82 -13.30 3.79 12.40
N LEU A 83 -14.06 2.98 13.13
CA LEU A 83 -14.00 1.51 13.08
C LEU A 83 -14.37 0.98 11.69
N ILE A 84 -15.47 1.47 11.12
CA ILE A 84 -15.90 1.10 9.75
C ILE A 84 -14.81 1.49 8.74
N GLY A 85 -14.22 2.68 8.87
CA GLY A 85 -13.10 3.13 8.03
C GLY A 85 -11.93 2.15 8.06
N VAL A 86 -11.49 1.72 9.24
CA VAL A 86 -10.40 0.75 9.39
C VAL A 86 -10.77 -0.62 8.79
N SER A 87 -11.99 -1.12 9.03
CA SER A 87 -12.44 -2.41 8.50
C SER A 87 -12.53 -2.42 6.96
N VAL A 88 -12.99 -1.32 6.37
CA VAL A 88 -13.13 -1.21 4.91
C VAL A 88 -11.78 -1.00 4.23
N ASN A 89 -10.76 -0.46 4.91
CA ASN A 89 -9.44 -0.19 4.34
C ASN A 89 -8.80 -1.42 3.65
N TYR A 90 -8.84 -2.59 4.29
CA TYR A 90 -8.29 -3.82 3.70
C TYR A 90 -9.07 -4.30 2.47
N SER A 91 -10.40 -4.22 2.53
CA SER A 91 -11.27 -4.62 1.42
C SER A 91 -11.12 -3.67 0.22
N LEU A 92 -10.98 -2.37 0.50
CA LEU A 92 -10.75 -1.32 -0.49
C LEU A 92 -9.36 -1.48 -1.14
N TYR A 93 -8.32 -1.75 -0.36
CA TYR A 93 -6.99 -2.09 -0.86
C TYR A 93 -7.05 -3.24 -1.88
N ARG A 94 -7.72 -4.34 -1.51
CA ARG A 94 -7.80 -5.54 -2.36
C ARG A 94 -8.58 -5.29 -3.65
N LYS A 95 -9.68 -4.53 -3.58
CA LYS A 95 -10.50 -4.15 -4.75
C LYS A 95 -9.73 -3.24 -5.71
N MET A 96 -9.10 -2.19 -5.20
CA MET A 96 -8.27 -1.28 -6.01
C MET A 96 -7.08 -2.01 -6.64
N LEU A 97 -6.42 -2.89 -5.90
CA LEU A 97 -5.33 -3.71 -6.40
C LEU A 97 -5.77 -4.62 -7.56
N LYS A 98 -6.92 -5.31 -7.43
CA LYS A 98 -7.47 -6.15 -8.51
C LYS A 98 -7.81 -5.34 -9.76
N GLY A 99 -8.44 -4.17 -9.61
CA GLY A 99 -8.78 -3.30 -10.74
C GLY A 99 -7.55 -2.83 -11.50
N ARG A 100 -6.48 -2.45 -10.79
CA ARG A 100 -5.22 -2.06 -11.42
C ARG A 100 -4.50 -3.25 -12.03
N LYS A 101 -4.42 -4.39 -11.35
CA LYS A 101 -3.86 -5.62 -11.92
C LYS A 101 -4.56 -5.98 -13.23
N LYS A 102 -5.89 -5.88 -13.32
CA LYS A 102 -6.65 -6.10 -14.57
C LYS A 102 -6.30 -5.08 -15.67
N LYS A 103 -6.14 -3.79 -15.32
CA LYS A 103 -5.79 -2.72 -16.28
C LYS A 103 -4.39 -2.92 -16.89
N TYR A 104 -3.44 -3.42 -16.11
CA TYR A 104 -2.07 -3.67 -16.56
C TYR A 104 -1.82 -5.14 -16.95
N ALA A 105 -2.78 -6.05 -16.76
CA ALA A 105 -2.64 -7.48 -17.03
C ALA A 105 -2.27 -7.76 -18.48
N LYS A 106 -2.89 -7.07 -19.45
CA LYS A 106 -2.56 -7.23 -20.87
C LYS A 106 -1.10 -6.87 -21.19
N GLN A 107 -0.57 -5.78 -20.62
CA GLN A 107 0.82 -5.37 -20.82
C GLN A 107 1.80 -6.31 -20.11
N VAL A 108 1.46 -6.74 -18.89
CA VAL A 108 2.29 -7.71 -18.15
C VAL A 108 2.35 -9.04 -18.90
N LEU A 109 1.19 -9.58 -19.32
CA LEU A 109 1.10 -10.83 -20.05
C LEU A 109 1.83 -10.75 -21.39
N SER A 110 1.67 -9.67 -22.17
CA SER A 110 2.38 -9.53 -23.45
C SER A 110 3.90 -9.46 -23.26
N LEU A 111 4.39 -8.75 -22.25
CA LEU A 111 5.82 -8.71 -21.91
C LEU A 111 6.34 -10.06 -21.39
N THR A 112 5.51 -10.83 -20.70
CA THR A 112 5.85 -12.18 -20.22
C THR A 112 5.87 -13.20 -21.37
N ASP A 113 4.92 -13.12 -22.30
CA ASP A 113 4.84 -14.01 -23.47
C ASP A 113 6.03 -13.79 -24.41
N GLU A 114 6.38 -12.52 -24.67
CA GLU A 114 7.56 -12.12 -25.45
C GLU A 114 8.91 -12.42 -24.73
N LEU A 115 8.85 -12.81 -23.45
CA LEU A 115 9.99 -13.31 -22.69
C LEU A 115 10.09 -14.83 -22.73
N LEU A 116 8.95 -15.52 -22.72
CA LEU A 116 8.83 -16.98 -22.70
C LEU A 116 8.97 -17.61 -24.09
N ASN A 117 8.65 -16.87 -25.14
CA ASN A 117 8.73 -17.32 -26.53
C ASN A 117 10.07 -16.92 -27.20
N LYS A 118 11.12 -16.81 -26.38
CA LYS A 118 12.51 -16.54 -26.76
C LYS A 118 13.42 -17.57 -26.09
#